data_AF-A0A953RXU5-F1
#
_entry.id   AF-A0A953RXU5-F1
#
_cell.length_a   1.000
_cell.length_b   1.000
_cell.length_c   1.000
_cell.angle_alpha   90.00
_cell.angle_beta   90.00
_cell.angle_gamma   90.00
#
_symmetry.space_group_name_H-M   'P 1'
#
loop_
_entity.id
_entity.type
_entity.pdbx_description
1 polymer ?
#
loop_
_entity_poly.entity_id
_entity_poly.type
_entity_poly.pdbx_seq_one_letter_code
_entity_poly.pdbx_strand_id
1 'polypeptide(L)'
;MNSDEWSIADDPGQKPLTPGTQIGSYRVELQLGEGGMGTVYRALDAKLNRPVAIKVLSDELADAAARRRFQREAQMASSLNHPHILTVHDIGEFEGRQYIVTEFVDGGTLKDWAQREKPGWRQIVELLTGVADGLAAAHAAGILHRDIKPANILVAKNGYAKVADFGLPRSRREPKAMLRRR
;
A
#
# COMPACT_ATOMS: atom_id res chain seq x y z
N MET A 1 33.28 37.08 14.10
CA MET A 1 32.26 37.32 15.14
C MET A 1 31.27 38.31 14.52
N ASN A 2 30.03 37.99 14.21
CA ASN A 2 29.10 36.95 14.63
C ASN A 2 28.14 36.72 13.45
N SER A 3 27.93 35.47 13.04
CA SER A 3 26.70 34.69 13.31
C SER A 3 25.46 35.28 12.66
N ASP A 4 25.02 34.65 11.57
CA ASP A 4 23.60 34.36 11.27
C ASP A 4 23.53 33.46 10.02
N GLU A 5 24.14 32.27 10.12
CA GLU A 5 23.72 31.13 9.31
C GLU A 5 22.43 30.58 9.93
N TRP A 6 21.29 30.99 9.38
CA TRP A 6 20.04 30.30 9.63
C TRP A 6 20.10 28.96 8.90
N SER A 7 20.73 27.98 9.56
CA SER A 7 20.62 26.58 9.22
C SER A 7 19.14 26.21 9.33
N ILE A 8 18.50 26.02 8.17
CA ILE A 8 17.21 25.36 8.09
C ILE A 8 17.44 24.01 8.74
N ALA A 9 16.94 23.85 9.96
CA ALA A 9 16.94 22.58 10.66
C ALA A 9 16.33 21.54 9.71
N ASP A 10 17.16 20.58 9.29
CA ASP A 10 16.72 19.35 8.67
C ASP A 10 15.60 18.80 9.56
N ASP A 11 14.37 18.84 9.06
CA ASP A 11 13.30 18.01 9.59
C ASP A 11 13.80 16.56 9.48
N PRO A 12 13.99 15.81 10.58
CA PRO A 12 14.39 14.41 10.51
C PRO A 12 13.30 13.51 9.88
N GLY A 13 12.22 14.09 9.37
CA GLY A 13 11.23 13.48 8.49
C GLY A 13 11.82 12.82 7.24
N GLN A 14 12.17 11.55 7.40
CA GLN A 14 12.12 10.47 6.42
C GLN A 14 12.87 10.70 5.09
N LYS A 15 14.14 10.28 5.05
CA LYS A 15 14.79 10.00 3.76
C LYS A 15 14.04 8.87 3.04
N PRO A 16 13.62 9.08 1.77
CA PRO A 16 13.12 8.01 0.92
C PRO A 16 14.15 6.89 0.83
N LEU A 17 13.70 5.65 0.76
CA LEU A 17 14.60 4.54 0.47
C LEU A 17 15.20 4.73 -0.92
N THR A 18 16.52 4.57 -1.02
CA THR A 18 17.24 4.74 -2.28
C THR A 18 17.38 3.39 -3.01
N PRO A 19 17.48 3.39 -4.36
CA PRO A 19 17.85 2.21 -5.11
C PRO A 19 19.09 1.51 -4.52
N GLY A 20 19.00 0.19 -4.33
CA GLY A 20 20.04 -0.61 -3.69
C GLY A 20 19.86 -0.80 -2.18
N THR A 21 18.93 -0.10 -1.52
CA THR A 21 18.62 -0.34 -0.11
C THR A 21 18.11 -1.78 0.08
N GLN A 22 18.63 -2.47 1.09
CA GLN A 22 18.32 -3.86 1.40
C GLN A 22 17.39 -3.95 2.61
N ILE A 23 16.21 -4.52 2.44
CA ILE A 23 15.26 -4.85 3.51
C ILE A 23 15.17 -6.37 3.57
N GLY A 24 15.88 -6.99 4.51
CA GLY A 24 15.96 -8.46 4.55
C GLY A 24 16.49 -9.03 3.23
N SER A 25 15.69 -9.85 2.53
CA SER A 25 16.03 -10.37 1.19
C SER A 25 15.63 -9.47 0.04
N TYR A 26 14.93 -8.37 0.29
CA TYR A 26 14.43 -7.50 -0.76
C TYR A 26 15.40 -6.35 -1.05
N ARG A 27 15.72 -6.14 -2.32
CA ARG A 27 16.53 -5.02 -2.79
C ARG A 27 15.67 -3.99 -3.48
N VAL A 28 15.58 -2.78 -2.94
CA VAL A 28 14.83 -1.66 -3.53
C VAL A 28 15.41 -1.31 -4.90
N GLU A 29 14.56 -1.19 -5.91
CA GLU A 29 14.94 -0.81 -7.27
C GLU A 29 14.57 0.64 -7.58
N LEU A 30 13.31 1.03 -7.31
CA LEU A 30 12.82 2.39 -7.56
C LEU A 30 11.54 2.68 -6.76
N GLN A 31 11.27 3.96 -6.51
CA GLN A 31 10.00 4.42 -5.94
C GLN A 31 8.90 4.44 -7.01
N LEU A 32 7.75 3.84 -6.69
CA LEU A 32 6.57 3.78 -7.56
C LEU A 32 5.59 4.92 -7.28
N GLY A 33 5.47 5.33 -6.02
CA GLY A 33 4.56 6.40 -5.62
C GLY A 33 4.57 6.65 -4.12
N GLU A 34 3.97 7.76 -3.72
CA GLU A 34 3.87 8.21 -2.34
C GLU A 34 2.45 8.73 -2.08
N GLY A 35 1.93 8.46 -0.88
CA GLY A 35 0.65 8.97 -0.43
C GLY A 35 0.56 9.01 1.09
N GLY A 36 -0.59 9.45 1.62
CA GLY A 36 -0.73 9.66 3.07
C GLY A 36 -0.53 8.43 3.95
N MET A 37 -0.59 7.21 3.39
CA MET A 37 -0.36 5.96 4.13
C MET A 37 1.09 5.46 4.01
N GLY A 38 1.95 6.15 3.27
CA GLY A 38 3.35 5.79 3.07
C GLY A 38 3.78 5.73 1.61
N THR A 39 4.97 5.17 1.40
CA THR A 39 5.68 5.16 0.13
C THR A 39 5.79 3.74 -0.42
N VAL A 40 5.49 3.57 -1.70
CA VAL A 40 5.53 2.28 -2.39
C VAL A 40 6.77 2.23 -3.29
N TYR A 41 7.52 1.15 -3.16
CA TYR A 41 8.73 0.87 -3.92
C TYR A 41 8.57 -0.42 -4.70
N ARG A 42 9.14 -0.48 -5.90
CA ARG A 42 9.44 -1.74 -6.57
C ARG A 42 10.76 -2.26 -6.00
N ALA A 43 10.81 -3.56 -5.73
CA ALA A 43 12.00 -4.24 -5.25
C ALA A 43 12.14 -5.61 -5.91
N LEU A 44 13.34 -6.19 -5.81
CA LEU A 44 13.62 -7.57 -6.17
C LEU A 44 13.70 -8.42 -4.89
N ASP A 45 12.92 -9.48 -4.80
CA ASP A 45 13.15 -10.56 -3.84
C ASP A 45 14.36 -11.38 -4.31
N ALA A 46 15.51 -11.21 -3.67
CA ALA A 46 16.74 -11.87 -4.05
C ALA A 46 16.75 -13.38 -3.76
N LYS A 47 15.85 -13.88 -2.89
CA LYS A 47 15.75 -15.31 -2.60
C LYS A 47 14.98 -16.06 -3.68
N LEU A 48 13.86 -15.47 -4.12
CA LEU A 48 12.96 -16.09 -5.10
C LEU A 48 13.17 -15.55 -6.53
N ASN A 49 14.05 -14.57 -6.70
CA ASN A 49 14.36 -13.89 -7.95
C ASN A 49 13.11 -13.38 -8.70
N ARG A 50 12.24 -12.65 -7.98
CA ARG A 50 11.00 -12.10 -8.53
C ARG A 50 10.78 -10.64 -8.11
N PRO A 51 10.10 -9.82 -8.94
CA PRO A 51 9.71 -8.48 -8.54
C PRO A 51 8.62 -8.51 -7.47
N VAL A 52 8.71 -7.58 -6.53
CA VAL A 52 7.72 -7.35 -5.47
C VAL A 52 7.46 -5.85 -5.30
N ALA A 53 6.34 -5.52 -4.67
CA ALA A 53 6.07 -4.15 -4.21
C ALA A 53 6.20 -4.08 -2.70
N ILE A 54 6.95 -3.09 -2.20
CA ILE A 54 7.13 -2.81 -0.76
C ILE A 54 6.48 -1.47 -0.45
N LYS A 55 5.47 -1.49 0.42
CA LYS A 55 4.86 -0.27 0.96
C LYS A 55 5.41 -0.05 2.37
N VAL A 56 6.17 1.02 2.54
CA VAL A 56 6.71 1.47 3.84
C VAL A 56 5.75 2.51 4.40
N LEU A 57 5.25 2.29 5.61
CA LEU A 57 4.27 3.18 6.22
C LEU A 57 4.93 4.46 6.76
N SER A 58 4.16 5.55 6.75
CA SER A 58 4.56 6.82 7.37
C SER A 58 4.52 6.74 8.90
N ASP A 59 5.33 7.58 9.57
CA ASP A 59 5.41 7.64 11.04
C ASP A 59 4.10 8.10 11.73
N GLU A 60 3.12 8.64 11.01
CA GLU A 60 1.79 8.93 11.59
C GLU A 60 1.08 7.65 12.09
N LEU A 61 1.53 6.48 11.64
CA LEU A 61 1.07 5.16 12.09
C LEU A 61 2.00 4.54 13.16
N ALA A 62 2.92 5.31 13.75
CA ALA A 62 4.00 4.78 14.60
C ALA A 62 3.60 4.38 16.02
N ASP A 63 2.42 4.75 16.55
CA ASP A 63 2.02 4.32 17.89
C ASP A 63 1.85 2.78 17.95
N ALA A 64 2.23 2.17 19.07
CA ALA A 64 2.24 0.72 19.26
C ALA A 64 0.85 0.10 19.03
N ALA A 65 -0.23 0.83 19.35
CA ALA A 65 -1.59 0.39 19.07
C ALA A 65 -1.92 0.35 17.56
N ALA A 66 -1.45 1.36 16.81
CA ALA A 66 -1.61 1.44 15.35
C ALA A 66 -0.79 0.33 14.66
N ARG A 67 0.46 0.09 15.07
CA ARG A 67 1.29 -1.01 14.58
C ARG A 67 0.63 -2.38 14.76
N ARG A 68 0.13 -2.67 15.97
CA ARG A 68 -0.58 -3.93 16.25
C ARG A 68 -1.84 -4.10 15.42
N ARG A 69 -2.57 -3.00 15.14
CA ARG A 69 -3.75 -3.03 14.27
C ARG A 69 -3.36 -3.33 12.83
N PHE A 70 -2.36 -2.64 12.30
CA PHE A 70 -1.83 -2.85 10.96
C PHE A 70 -1.39 -4.31 10.76
N GLN A 71 -0.63 -4.87 11.69
CA GLN A 71 -0.17 -6.26 11.59
C GLN A 71 -1.34 -7.26 11.56
N ARG A 72 -2.36 -7.06 12.40
CA ARG A 72 -3.57 -7.93 12.38
C ARG A 72 -4.32 -7.82 11.07
N GLU A 73 -4.50 -6.61 10.54
CA GLU A 73 -5.22 -6.40 9.29
C GLU A 73 -4.45 -6.98 8.10
N ALA A 74 -3.12 -6.84 8.09
CA ALA A 74 -2.26 -7.47 7.09
C ALA A 74 -2.31 -9.01 7.16
N GLN A 75 -2.35 -9.59 8.37
CA GLN A 75 -2.52 -11.05 8.55
C GLN A 75 -3.89 -11.54 8.08
N MET A 76 -4.96 -10.76 8.34
CA MET A 76 -6.28 -11.08 7.82
C MET A 76 -6.28 -11.01 6.29
N ALA A 77 -5.70 -9.98 5.70
CA ALA A 77 -5.59 -9.84 4.25
C ALA A 77 -4.74 -10.95 3.63
N SER A 78 -3.66 -11.39 4.28
CA SER A 78 -2.79 -12.47 3.78
C SER A 78 -3.47 -13.85 3.78
N SER A 79 -4.54 -14.02 4.55
CA SER A 79 -5.34 -15.26 4.53
C SER A 79 -6.20 -15.39 3.27
N LEU A 80 -6.40 -14.30 2.53
CA LEU A 80 -7.17 -14.28 1.29
C LEU A 80 -6.28 -14.73 0.13
N ASN A 81 -6.51 -15.95 -0.36
CA ASN A 81 -5.88 -16.46 -1.57
C ASN A 81 -6.88 -16.47 -2.73
N HIS A 82 -6.79 -15.47 -3.60
CA HIS A 82 -7.71 -15.32 -4.73
C HIS A 82 -7.03 -14.61 -5.91
N PRO A 83 -7.27 -15.01 -7.18
CA PRO A 83 -6.64 -14.39 -8.34
C PRO A 83 -6.91 -12.88 -8.45
N HIS A 84 -8.04 -12.39 -7.92
CA HIS A 84 -8.43 -10.99 -7.94
C HIS A 84 -8.18 -10.22 -6.64
N ILE A 85 -7.44 -10.80 -5.69
CA ILE A 85 -7.00 -10.14 -4.47
C ILE A 85 -5.48 -10.00 -4.52
N LEU A 86 -4.97 -8.86 -4.08
CA LEU A 86 -3.53 -8.62 -4.00
C LEU A 86 -2.90 -9.52 -2.94
N THR A 87 -1.93 -10.34 -3.35
CA THR A 87 -1.26 -11.27 -2.46
C THR A 87 -0.24 -10.55 -1.59
N VAL A 88 -0.35 -10.71 -0.28
CA VAL A 88 0.67 -10.31 0.69
C VAL A 88 1.70 -11.43 0.80
N HIS A 89 2.98 -11.09 0.66
CA HIS A 89 4.09 -12.03 0.80
C HIS A 89 4.74 -11.97 2.18
N ASP A 90 4.84 -10.76 2.75
CA ASP A 90 5.59 -10.55 3.98
C ASP A 90 5.17 -9.25 4.68
N ILE A 91 5.42 -9.18 5.98
CA ILE A 91 5.30 -7.97 6.80
C ILE A 91 6.48 -7.87 7.74
N GLY A 92 6.97 -6.67 7.99
CA GLY A 92 8.10 -6.50 8.90
C GLY A 92 8.33 -5.08 9.35
N GLU A 93 9.46 -4.88 10.00
CA GLU A 93 9.95 -3.59 10.44
C GLU A 93 11.35 -3.35 9.87
N PHE A 94 11.60 -2.14 9.39
CA PHE A 94 12.89 -1.69 8.90
C PHE A 94 13.14 -0.28 9.43
N GLU A 95 14.23 -0.09 10.18
CA GLU A 95 14.58 1.21 10.79
C GLU A 95 13.43 1.84 11.58
N GLY A 96 12.70 1.05 12.36
CA GLY A 96 11.57 1.53 13.15
C GLY A 96 10.25 1.73 12.38
N ARG A 97 10.26 1.57 11.05
CA ARG A 97 9.11 1.74 10.16
C ARG A 97 8.53 0.39 9.75
N GLN A 98 7.21 0.25 9.82
CA GLN A 98 6.53 -0.95 9.35
C GLN A 98 6.49 -0.98 7.82
N TYR A 99 6.63 -2.17 7.24
CA TYR A 99 6.45 -2.38 5.82
C TYR A 99 5.59 -3.61 5.53
N ILE A 100 4.98 -3.62 4.35
CA ILE A 100 4.30 -4.77 3.79
C ILE A 100 4.84 -5.06 2.38
N VAL A 101 5.08 -6.33 2.11
CA VAL A 101 5.54 -6.83 0.81
C VAL A 101 4.39 -7.54 0.14
N THR A 102 4.16 -7.21 -1.13
CA THR A 102 3.09 -7.78 -1.96
C THR A 102 3.65 -8.22 -3.30
N GLU A 103 2.86 -9.02 -4.03
CA GLU A 103 3.14 -9.26 -5.45
C GLU A 103 3.23 -7.92 -6.22
N PHE A 104 4.13 -7.85 -7.20
CA PHE A 104 4.21 -6.67 -8.07
C PHE A 104 3.21 -6.80 -9.23
N VAL A 105 2.33 -5.80 -9.37
CA VAL A 105 1.37 -5.69 -10.49
C VAL A 105 1.86 -4.63 -11.47
N ASP A 106 2.12 -5.03 -12.71
CA ASP A 106 2.95 -4.29 -13.65
C ASP A 106 2.22 -3.26 -14.54
N GLY A 107 0.89 -3.13 -14.42
CA GLY A 107 0.10 -2.21 -15.23
C GLY A 107 -0.35 -0.93 -14.52
N GLY A 108 -0.14 -0.79 -13.21
CA GLY A 108 -0.54 0.38 -12.42
C GLY A 108 -1.93 0.24 -11.81
N THR A 109 -2.56 1.37 -11.47
CA THR A 109 -3.89 1.39 -10.85
C THR A 109 -5.00 1.42 -11.92
N LEU A 110 -6.24 1.12 -11.51
CA LEU A 110 -7.43 1.29 -12.36
C LEU A 110 -7.61 2.75 -12.78
N LYS A 111 -7.18 3.70 -11.95
CA LYS A 111 -7.15 5.12 -12.32
C LYS A 111 -6.23 5.37 -13.52
N ASP A 112 -5.03 4.81 -13.51
CA ASP A 112 -4.06 4.94 -14.60
C ASP A 112 -4.57 4.23 -15.86
N TRP A 113 -5.13 3.04 -15.70
CA TRP A 113 -5.72 2.27 -16.80
C TRP A 113 -6.85 3.03 -17.50
N ALA A 114 -7.75 3.67 -16.74
CA ALA A 114 -8.84 4.47 -17.29
C ALA A 114 -8.36 5.75 -18.00
N GLN A 115 -7.14 6.20 -17.76
CA GLN A 115 -6.56 7.42 -18.35
C GLN A 115 -5.72 7.15 -19.61
N ARG A 116 -5.13 5.95 -19.75
CA ARG A 116 -4.22 5.65 -20.88
C ARG A 116 -4.94 5.62 -22.23
N GLU A 117 -6.10 4.97 -22.30
CA GLU A 117 -6.97 4.92 -23.49
C GLU A 117 -8.42 4.78 -23.03
N LYS A 118 -9.41 5.07 -23.91
CA LYS A 118 -10.82 4.79 -23.59
C LYS A 118 -11.05 3.28 -23.74
N PRO A 119 -11.17 2.52 -22.63
CA PRO A 119 -11.30 1.08 -22.74
C PRO A 119 -12.66 0.73 -23.36
N GLY A 120 -12.68 -0.33 -24.17
CA GLY A 120 -13.93 -0.84 -24.71
C GLY A 120 -14.81 -1.36 -23.58
N TRP A 121 -16.14 -1.26 -23.72
CA TRP A 121 -17.08 -1.69 -22.68
C TRP A 121 -16.89 -3.16 -22.24
N ARG A 122 -16.45 -4.05 -23.14
CA ARG A 122 -16.15 -5.45 -22.81
C ARG A 122 -15.00 -5.57 -21.81
N GLN A 123 -13.91 -4.83 -22.03
CA GLN A 123 -12.76 -4.81 -21.12
C GLN A 123 -13.15 -4.25 -19.75
N ILE A 124 -14.01 -3.23 -19.73
CA ILE A 124 -14.54 -2.66 -18.48
C ILE A 124 -15.32 -3.73 -17.70
N VAL A 125 -16.22 -4.45 -18.38
CA VAL A 125 -17.03 -5.49 -17.75
C VAL A 125 -16.17 -6.65 -17.25
N GLU A 126 -15.22 -7.14 -18.04
CA GLU A 126 -14.29 -8.20 -17.64
C GLU A 126 -13.48 -7.80 -16.40
N LEU A 127 -12.92 -6.58 -16.41
CA LEU A 127 -12.13 -6.06 -15.30
C LEU A 127 -12.98 -5.94 -14.02
N LEU A 128 -14.16 -5.34 -14.11
CA LEU A 128 -15.03 -5.15 -12.94
C LEU A 128 -15.65 -6.46 -12.45
N THR A 129 -15.81 -7.46 -13.32
CA THR A 129 -16.20 -8.81 -12.91
C THR A 129 -15.13 -9.43 -12.03
N GLY A 130 -13.85 -9.30 -12.40
CA GLY A 130 -12.74 -9.74 -11.55
C GLY A 130 -12.70 -9.01 -10.20
N VAL A 131 -12.92 -7.70 -10.20
CA VAL A 131 -13.03 -6.92 -8.94
C VAL A 131 -14.17 -7.43 -8.06
N ALA A 132 -15.35 -7.68 -8.64
CA ALA A 132 -16.51 -8.19 -7.92
C ALA A 132 -16.25 -9.58 -7.34
N ASP A 133 -15.58 -10.46 -8.11
CA ASP A 133 -15.21 -11.81 -7.68
C ASP A 133 -14.22 -11.77 -6.50
N GLY A 134 -13.20 -10.91 -6.56
CA GLY A 134 -12.29 -10.68 -5.43
C GLY A 134 -13.00 -10.15 -4.17
N LEU A 135 -13.95 -9.23 -4.33
CA LEU A 135 -14.76 -8.74 -3.20
C LEU A 135 -15.68 -9.83 -2.64
N ALA A 136 -16.28 -10.66 -3.49
CA ALA A 136 -17.13 -11.78 -3.08
C ALA A 136 -16.33 -12.80 -2.26
N ALA A 137 -15.12 -13.15 -2.69
CA ALA A 137 -14.21 -14.03 -1.95
C ALA A 137 -13.85 -13.46 -0.57
N ALA A 138 -13.53 -12.16 -0.49
CA ALA A 138 -13.27 -11.50 0.79
C ALA A 138 -14.50 -11.51 1.73
N HIS A 139 -15.69 -11.24 1.18
CA HIS A 139 -16.93 -11.26 1.94
C HIS A 139 -17.27 -12.67 2.46
N ALA A 140 -17.02 -13.71 1.67
CA ALA A 140 -17.19 -15.10 2.10
C ALA A 140 -16.27 -15.46 3.28
N ALA A 141 -15.09 -14.82 3.37
CA ALA A 141 -14.17 -14.92 4.50
C ALA A 141 -14.51 -13.96 5.66
N GLY A 142 -15.61 -13.22 5.60
CA GLY A 142 -16.02 -12.25 6.63
C GLY A 142 -15.22 -10.95 6.64
N ILE A 143 -14.48 -10.65 5.57
CA ILE A 143 -13.60 -9.47 5.47
C ILE A 143 -14.25 -8.42 4.56
N LEU A 144 -14.47 -7.22 5.10
CA LEU A 144 -14.96 -6.07 4.34
C LEU A 144 -13.80 -5.18 3.88
N HIS A 145 -13.80 -4.77 2.61
CA HIS A 145 -12.76 -3.89 2.06
C HIS A 145 -12.75 -2.47 2.66
N ARG A 146 -13.92 -1.83 2.79
CA ARG A 146 -14.15 -0.50 3.41
C ARG A 146 -13.55 0.74 2.73
N ASP A 147 -12.63 0.59 1.77
CA ASP A 147 -12.07 1.72 0.99
C ASP A 147 -11.98 1.43 -0.52
N ILE A 148 -13.05 0.90 -1.12
CA ILE A 148 -13.02 0.54 -2.55
C ILE A 148 -13.03 1.82 -3.41
N LYS A 149 -11.98 1.99 -4.23
CA LYS A 149 -11.78 3.12 -5.14
C LYS A 149 -10.77 2.76 -6.24
N PRO A 150 -10.74 3.46 -7.39
CA PRO A 150 -9.82 3.13 -8.48
C PRO A 150 -8.33 3.10 -8.11
N ALA A 151 -7.91 3.86 -7.10
CA ALA A 151 -6.52 3.84 -6.62
C ALA A 151 -6.14 2.56 -5.86
N ASN A 152 -7.11 1.80 -5.34
CA ASN A 152 -6.90 0.55 -4.60
C ASN A 152 -7.21 -0.70 -5.45
N ILE A 153 -7.38 -0.53 -6.76
CA ILE A 153 -7.52 -1.62 -7.72
C ILE A 153 -6.32 -1.54 -8.63
N LEU A 154 -5.46 -2.55 -8.59
CA LEU A 154 -4.32 -2.68 -9.50
C LEU A 154 -4.74 -3.45 -10.74
N VAL A 155 -4.19 -3.08 -11.89
CA VAL A 155 -4.48 -3.71 -13.17
C VAL A 155 -3.15 -4.19 -13.73
N ALA A 156 -3.02 -5.49 -13.96
CA ALA A 156 -1.86 -6.07 -14.63
C ALA A 156 -1.91 -5.75 -16.14
N LYS A 157 -0.77 -5.77 -16.84
CA LYS A 157 -0.74 -5.50 -18.29
C LYS A 157 -1.56 -6.50 -19.11
N ASN A 158 -1.79 -7.70 -18.58
CA ASN A 158 -2.66 -8.72 -19.17
C ASN A 158 -4.16 -8.46 -18.94
N GLY A 159 -4.55 -7.36 -18.28
CA GLY A 159 -5.93 -6.96 -18.05
C GLY A 159 -6.55 -7.46 -16.74
N TYR A 160 -5.84 -8.26 -15.94
CA TYR A 160 -6.38 -8.78 -14.68
C TYR A 160 -6.37 -7.71 -13.59
N ALA A 161 -7.52 -7.57 -12.90
CA ALA A 161 -7.65 -6.72 -11.73
C ALA A 161 -7.23 -7.46 -10.44
N LYS A 162 -6.58 -6.73 -9.54
CA LYS A 162 -6.19 -7.14 -8.20
C LYS A 162 -6.68 -6.09 -7.21
N VAL A 163 -7.56 -6.48 -6.30
CA VAL A 163 -8.06 -5.59 -5.23
C VAL A 163 -7.01 -5.53 -4.12
N ALA A 164 -6.57 -4.32 -3.76
CA ALA A 164 -5.49 -4.05 -2.81
C ALA A 164 -5.99 -3.32 -1.56
N ASP A 165 -5.13 -3.20 -0.54
CA ASP A 165 -5.40 -2.43 0.69
C ASP A 165 -6.65 -2.90 1.49
N PHE A 166 -6.89 -4.22 1.53
CA PHE A 166 -7.93 -4.81 2.39
C PHE A 166 -7.71 -4.45 3.85
N GLY A 167 -8.75 -3.90 4.47
CA GLY A 167 -8.83 -3.81 5.92
C GLY A 167 -7.85 -2.83 6.57
N LEU A 168 -6.95 -2.16 5.82
CA LEU A 168 -6.06 -1.16 6.39
C LEU A 168 -6.88 -0.05 7.06
N PRO A 169 -6.45 0.50 8.20
CA PRO A 169 -7.29 1.41 8.95
C PRO A 169 -7.49 2.65 8.08
N ARG A 170 -8.75 3.11 7.99
CA ARG A 170 -8.93 4.55 7.87
C ARG A 170 -8.16 5.14 9.05
N SER A 171 -7.28 6.10 8.78
CA SER A 171 -6.91 7.06 9.81
C SER A 171 -8.21 7.73 10.25
N ARG A 172 -8.90 7.14 11.23
CA ARG A 172 -9.84 7.90 12.04
C ARG A 172 -8.94 8.88 12.76
N ARG A 173 -8.72 10.05 12.15
CA ARG A 173 -8.69 11.28 12.93
C ARG A 173 -9.98 11.23 13.74
N GLU A 174 -9.88 10.86 15.00
CA GLU A 174 -10.96 11.18 15.92
C GLU A 174 -11.17 12.70 15.79
N PRO A 175 -12.41 13.17 15.56
CA PRO A 175 -12.67 14.59 15.69
C PRO A 175 -12.19 14.96 17.09
N LYS A 176 -11.26 15.92 17.20
CA LYS A 176 -10.91 16.53 18.49
C LYS A 176 -12.23 16.81 19.18
N ALA A 177 -12.48 16.16 20.32
CA ALA A 177 -13.64 16.44 21.13
C ALA A 177 -13.65 17.97 21.33
N MET A 178 -14.64 18.64 20.74
CA MET A 178 -14.89 20.04 21.04
C MET A 178 -15.22 20.05 22.52
N LEU A 179 -14.22 20.45 23.32
CA LEU A 179 -14.38 20.73 24.73
C LEU A 179 -15.43 21.85 24.80
N ARG A 180 -16.68 21.47 25.06
CA ARG A 180 -17.73 22.42 25.41
C ARG A 180 -17.29 23.05 26.72
N ARG A 181 -16.65 24.21 26.64
CA ARG A 181 -16.50 25.10 27.79
C ARG A 181 -17.91 25.45 28.25
N ARG A 182 -18.23 25.06 29.48
CA ARG A 182 -19.35 25.62 30.22
C ARG A 182 -19.04 27.06 30.58
#